data_AF-M1MKE1-F1
#
_entry.id   AF-M1MKE1-F1
#
_cell.length_a   1.000
_cell.length_b   1.000
_cell.length_c   1.000
_cell.angle_alpha   90.00
_cell.angle_beta   90.00
_cell.angle_gamma   90.00
#
_symmetry.space_group_name_H-M   'P 1'
#
loop_
_entity.id
_entity.type
_entity.pdbx_description
1 polymer ?
#
loop_
_entity_poly.entity_id
_entity_poly.type
_entity_poly.pdbx_seq_one_letter_code
_entity_poly.pdbx_strand_id
1 'polypeptide(L)'
;MRVGEIELEIIDIITFTGIMITFITGVLNLCQNKKTLYINNITKFRVIWINTFRAYIASLKELSNITNLYIITKDGFNKIAYRRELEKIVSLIKMHLNFTGKHDIILISKVEELKVALNSYLLIYYCKNTIKFIKNEEELLIKFDEIIDSISEKRVLEQFLNLGINTENLNNMSLFELKKQVKLLYLANPVLISQIIKESDYLINKYENEIDCLNSEIDVLVQIYLKAEWIRCKVETRIWPYNRFNEDKTIKKLHKKYKKVLEEKILDNK
;
A
#
# COMPACT_ATOMS: atom_id res chain seq x y z
N MET A 1 44.76 -78.99 8.59
CA MET A 1 45.07 -77.58 8.27
C MET A 1 44.28 -77.19 7.02
N ARG A 2 43.12 -76.58 7.21
CA ARG A 2 42.41 -75.84 6.16
C ARG A 2 42.08 -74.48 6.76
N VAL A 3 42.99 -73.55 6.53
CA VAL A 3 42.80 -72.11 6.73
C VAL A 3 42.63 -71.60 5.31
N GLY A 4 41.42 -71.21 4.91
CA GLY A 4 41.18 -70.85 3.51
C GLY A 4 39.78 -70.40 3.12
N GLU A 5 38.75 -70.57 3.96
CA GLU A 5 37.38 -70.15 3.60
C GLU A 5 36.86 -68.97 4.44
N ILE A 6 37.49 -68.63 5.57
CA ILE A 6 36.96 -67.62 6.52
C ILE A 6 37.53 -66.21 6.28
N GLU A 7 38.69 -66.08 5.63
CA GLU A 7 39.31 -64.77 5.37
C GLU A 7 38.63 -63.99 4.23
N LEU A 8 37.90 -64.67 3.35
CA LEU A 8 37.18 -64.09 2.21
C LEU A 8 35.79 -63.54 2.55
N GLU A 9 35.33 -63.63 3.80
CA GLU A 9 34.04 -63.05 4.19
C GLU A 9 34.21 -61.71 4.92
N ILE A 10 35.25 -61.55 5.74
CA ILE A 10 35.39 -60.35 6.59
C ILE A 10 35.84 -59.12 5.79
N ILE A 11 36.79 -59.29 4.85
CA ILE A 11 37.31 -58.18 4.03
C ILE A 11 36.25 -57.66 3.06
N ASP A 12 35.47 -58.57 2.47
CA ASP A 12 34.36 -58.23 1.57
C ASP A 12 33.21 -57.53 2.31
N ILE A 13 32.92 -57.96 3.55
CA ILE A 13 31.98 -57.25 4.43
C ILE A 13 32.48 -55.84 4.77
N ILE A 14 33.76 -55.68 5.10
CA ILE A 14 34.35 -54.37 5.44
C ILE A 14 34.32 -53.43 4.23
N THR A 15 34.71 -53.90 3.05
CA THR A 15 34.70 -53.09 1.82
C THR A 15 33.29 -52.71 1.40
N PHE A 16 32.33 -53.62 1.46
CA PHE A 16 30.91 -53.33 1.22
C PHE A 16 30.36 -52.29 2.20
N THR A 17 30.70 -52.40 3.49
CA THR A 17 30.28 -51.44 4.52
C THR A 17 30.90 -50.07 4.25
N GLY A 18 32.17 -50.01 3.82
CA GLY A 18 32.82 -48.76 3.40
C GLY A 18 32.14 -48.10 2.19
N ILE A 19 31.72 -48.89 1.19
CA ILE A 19 30.97 -48.39 0.03
C ILE A 19 29.60 -47.84 0.46
N MET A 20 28.89 -48.55 1.34
CA MET A 20 27.60 -48.08 1.86
C MET A 20 27.71 -46.80 2.68
N ILE A 21 28.72 -46.69 3.55
CA ILE A 21 28.98 -45.45 4.30
C ILE A 21 29.27 -44.31 3.34
N THR A 22 30.11 -44.52 2.32
CA THR A 22 30.45 -43.49 1.33
C THR A 22 29.22 -43.07 0.52
N PHE A 23 28.39 -44.02 0.10
CA PHE A 23 27.14 -43.76 -0.61
C PHE A 23 26.15 -42.96 0.24
N ILE A 24 25.91 -43.39 1.49
CA ILE A 24 25.02 -42.68 2.42
C ILE A 24 25.55 -41.27 2.69
N THR A 25 26.85 -41.12 2.93
CA THR A 25 27.48 -39.81 3.14
C THR A 25 27.34 -38.91 1.91
N GLY A 26 27.50 -39.47 0.70
CA GLY A 26 27.27 -38.75 -0.56
C GLY A 26 25.82 -38.27 -0.73
N VAL A 27 24.85 -39.15 -0.47
CA VAL A 27 23.42 -38.81 -0.51
C VAL A 27 23.07 -37.74 0.52
N LEU A 28 23.57 -37.86 1.76
CA LEU A 28 23.37 -36.87 2.81
C LEU A 28 23.96 -35.50 2.43
N ASN A 29 25.17 -35.47 1.89
CA ASN A 29 25.81 -34.23 1.42
C ASN A 29 25.01 -33.56 0.29
N LEU A 30 24.49 -34.34 -0.67
CA LEU A 30 23.62 -33.80 -1.73
C LEU A 30 22.31 -33.22 -1.18
N CYS A 31 21.67 -33.90 -0.23
CA CYS A 31 20.48 -33.41 0.44
C CYS A 31 20.74 -32.12 1.24
N GLN A 32 21.87 -32.05 1.95
CA GLN A 32 22.28 -30.84 2.67
C GLN A 32 22.56 -29.68 1.73
N ASN A 33 23.28 -29.90 0.62
CA ASN A 33 23.56 -28.87 -0.38
C ASN A 33 22.28 -28.31 -1.01
N LYS A 34 21.32 -29.18 -1.37
CA LYS A 34 20.00 -28.76 -1.89
C LYS A 34 19.23 -27.92 -0.86
N LYS A 35 19.22 -28.34 0.41
CA LYS A 35 18.58 -27.61 1.50
C LYS A 35 19.21 -26.22 1.70
N THR A 36 20.55 -26.14 1.73
CA THR A 36 21.27 -24.87 1.89
C THR A 36 21.00 -23.91 0.72
N LEU A 37 21.03 -24.40 -0.52
CA LEU A 37 20.74 -23.60 -1.70
C LEU A 37 19.29 -23.10 -1.72
N TYR A 38 18.33 -23.94 -1.34
CA TYR A 38 16.93 -23.55 -1.20
C TYR A 38 16.74 -22.45 -0.13
N ILE A 39 17.30 -22.63 1.06
CA ILE A 39 17.24 -21.66 2.16
C ILE A 39 17.83 -20.31 1.72
N ASN A 40 19.01 -20.34 1.09
CA ASN A 40 19.68 -19.13 0.62
C ASN A 40 18.85 -18.39 -0.43
N ASN A 41 18.27 -19.11 -1.40
CA ASN A 41 17.44 -18.50 -2.43
C ASN A 41 16.18 -17.89 -1.87
N ILE A 42 15.41 -18.61 -1.04
CA ILE A 42 14.17 -18.06 -0.45
C ILE A 42 14.48 -16.85 0.41
N THR A 43 15.50 -16.93 1.26
CA THR A 43 15.88 -15.82 2.12
C THR A 43 16.27 -14.61 1.28
N LYS A 44 17.11 -14.79 0.25
CA LYS A 44 17.53 -13.72 -0.64
C LYS A 44 16.35 -13.06 -1.34
N PHE A 45 15.48 -13.83 -2.00
CA PHE A 45 14.34 -13.28 -2.73
C PHE A 45 13.33 -12.59 -1.80
N ARG A 46 13.00 -13.17 -0.64
CA ARG A 46 12.08 -12.53 0.31
C ARG A 46 12.66 -11.26 0.93
N VAL A 47 13.96 -11.25 1.26
CA VAL A 47 14.61 -10.03 1.79
C VAL A 47 14.62 -8.92 0.75
N ILE A 48 14.93 -9.23 -0.52
CA ILE A 48 14.83 -8.27 -1.62
C ILE A 48 13.40 -7.75 -1.72
N TRP A 49 12.40 -8.63 -1.77
CA TRP A 49 10.98 -8.25 -1.84
C TRP A 49 10.58 -7.32 -0.68
N ILE A 50 10.95 -7.65 0.57
CA ILE A 50 10.66 -6.84 1.77
C ILE A 50 11.27 -5.44 1.65
N ASN A 51 12.53 -5.35 1.21
CA ASN A 51 13.23 -4.07 1.08
C ASN A 51 12.65 -3.21 -0.04
N THR A 52 12.34 -3.81 -1.18
CA THR A 52 11.68 -3.14 -2.30
C THR A 52 10.31 -2.63 -1.92
N PHE A 53 9.50 -3.44 -1.22
CA PHE A 53 8.19 -3.02 -0.73
C PHE A 53 8.28 -1.85 0.25
N ARG A 54 9.23 -1.90 1.21
CA ARG A 54 9.50 -0.78 2.12
C ARG A 54 9.86 0.50 1.39
N ALA A 55 10.67 0.42 0.33
CA ALA A 55 11.04 1.57 -0.46
C ALA A 55 9.83 2.21 -1.14
N TYR A 56 8.93 1.43 -1.74
CA TYR A 56 7.71 1.98 -2.34
C TYR A 56 6.76 2.61 -1.33
N ILE A 57 6.60 2.01 -0.15
CA ILE A 57 5.81 2.62 0.93
C ILE A 57 6.46 3.94 1.42
N ALA A 58 7.78 4.00 1.51
CA ALA A 58 8.49 5.23 1.86
C ALA A 58 8.29 6.33 0.80
N SER A 59 8.36 5.99 -0.49
CA SER A 59 8.05 6.93 -1.58
C SER A 59 6.59 7.39 -1.55
N LEU A 60 5.63 6.50 -1.27
CA LEU A 60 4.23 6.87 -1.11
C LEU A 60 4.06 7.88 0.02
N LYS A 61 4.73 7.67 1.15
CA LYS A 61 4.72 8.61 2.28
C LYS A 61 5.27 9.97 1.92
N GLU A 62 6.40 10.00 1.23
CA GLU A 62 7.01 11.25 0.78
C GLU A 62 6.04 12.05 -0.12
N LEU A 63 5.36 11.37 -1.04
CA LEU A 63 4.33 11.98 -1.89
C LEU A 63 3.11 12.45 -1.11
N SER A 64 2.75 11.75 -0.03
CA SER A 64 1.60 12.09 0.82
C SER A 64 1.89 13.14 1.91
N ASN A 65 3.14 13.58 2.03
CA ASN A 65 3.53 14.55 3.06
C ASN A 65 2.88 15.92 2.78
N ILE A 66 2.11 16.41 3.75
CA ILE A 66 1.38 17.68 3.67
C ILE A 66 2.30 18.85 3.29
N THR A 67 3.52 18.91 3.83
CA THR A 67 4.49 19.96 3.49
C THR A 67 4.87 19.92 2.01
N ASN A 68 5.09 18.73 1.45
CA ASN A 68 5.39 18.55 0.03
C ASN A 68 4.17 18.93 -0.84
N LEU A 69 2.97 18.53 -0.42
CA LEU A 69 1.73 18.88 -1.11
C LEU A 69 1.52 20.40 -1.15
N TYR A 70 1.79 21.10 -0.05
CA TYR A 70 1.73 22.57 -0.01
C TYR A 70 2.70 23.22 -1.01
N ILE A 71 3.95 22.74 -1.07
CA ILE A 71 4.95 23.23 -2.04
C ILE A 71 4.47 23.02 -3.48
N ILE A 72 4.01 21.81 -3.81
CA ILE A 72 3.51 21.45 -5.16
C ILE A 72 2.34 22.35 -5.57
N THR A 73 1.45 22.65 -4.63
CA THR A 73 0.26 23.45 -4.91
C THR A 73 0.55 24.96 -5.01
N LYS A 74 1.62 25.45 -4.35
CA LYS A 74 2.04 26.86 -4.37
C LYS A 74 2.93 27.21 -5.56
N ASP A 75 3.91 26.36 -5.87
CA ASP A 75 4.95 26.68 -6.86
C ASP A 75 4.55 26.34 -8.31
N GLY A 76 3.33 25.84 -8.52
CA GLY A 76 2.84 25.50 -9.85
C GLY A 76 3.64 24.38 -10.53
N PHE A 77 4.40 23.59 -9.75
CA PHE A 77 5.16 22.44 -10.22
C PHE A 77 4.28 21.52 -11.07
N ASN A 78 4.92 20.80 -11.99
CA ASN A 78 4.27 19.97 -13.01
C ASN A 78 3.33 18.92 -12.36
N LYS A 79 2.08 19.31 -12.09
CA LYS A 79 1.06 18.51 -11.39
C LYS A 79 0.85 17.15 -12.06
N ILE A 80 1.07 17.11 -13.38
CA ILE A 80 1.02 15.91 -14.20
C ILE A 80 2.14 14.94 -13.83
N ALA A 81 3.36 15.44 -13.59
CA ALA A 81 4.49 14.61 -13.18
C ALA A 81 4.25 13.98 -11.80
N TYR A 82 3.78 14.78 -10.83
CA TYR A 82 3.40 14.27 -9.51
C TYR A 82 2.32 13.18 -9.61
N ARG A 83 1.22 13.44 -10.34
CA ARG A 83 0.16 12.44 -10.51
C ARG A 83 0.67 11.16 -11.16
N ARG A 84 1.52 11.26 -12.19
CA ARG A 84 2.14 10.09 -12.82
C ARG A 84 3.00 9.29 -11.85
N GLU A 85 3.75 9.98 -10.99
CA GLU A 85 4.58 9.34 -9.98
C GLU A 85 3.73 8.63 -8.91
N LEU A 86 2.68 9.29 -8.42
CA LEU A 86 1.72 8.71 -7.49
C LEU A 86 1.08 7.44 -8.09
N GLU A 87 0.58 7.51 -9.32
CA GLU A 87 -0.02 6.36 -10.02
C GLU A 87 0.99 5.21 -10.20
N LYS A 88 2.23 5.55 -10.54
CA LYS A 88 3.32 4.58 -10.68
C LYS A 88 3.60 3.88 -9.35
N ILE A 89 3.76 4.61 -8.25
CA ILE A 89 4.06 4.04 -6.93
C ILE A 89 2.91 3.17 -6.45
N VAL A 90 1.66 3.64 -6.56
CA VAL A 90 0.47 2.85 -6.21
C VAL A 90 0.41 1.56 -7.01
N SER A 91 0.68 1.62 -8.32
CA SER A 91 0.72 0.43 -9.19
C SER A 91 1.84 -0.54 -8.79
N LEU A 92 3.03 -0.04 -8.46
CA LEU A 92 4.15 -0.87 -8.00
C LEU A 92 3.84 -1.58 -6.68
N ILE A 93 3.19 -0.88 -5.73
CA ILE A 93 2.72 -1.46 -4.47
C ILE A 93 1.73 -2.58 -4.74
N LYS A 94 0.72 -2.35 -5.60
CA LYS A 94 -0.25 -3.37 -5.98
C LYS A 94 0.39 -4.59 -6.63
N MET A 95 1.36 -4.39 -7.51
CA MET A 95 2.09 -5.49 -8.15
C MET A 95 2.90 -6.32 -7.17
N HIS A 96 3.34 -5.73 -6.05
CA HIS A 96 4.08 -6.45 -5.02
C HIS A 96 3.16 -7.23 -4.08
N LEU A 97 1.90 -6.85 -3.95
CA LEU A 97 0.90 -7.49 -3.09
C LEU A 97 0.11 -8.56 -3.86
N ASN A 98 -0.42 -9.54 -3.13
CA ASN A 98 -1.19 -10.62 -3.74
C ASN A 98 -2.70 -10.29 -3.75
N PHE A 99 -3.30 -10.16 -4.93
CA PHE A 99 -4.73 -9.84 -5.07
C PHE A 99 -5.71 -10.84 -4.43
N THR A 100 -5.26 -12.04 -4.04
CA THR A 100 -6.11 -13.05 -3.38
C THR A 100 -6.00 -13.03 -1.85
N GLY A 101 -4.99 -12.38 -1.28
CA GLY A 101 -4.76 -12.35 0.16
C GLY A 101 -5.69 -11.34 0.85
N LYS A 102 -6.34 -11.73 1.95
CA LYS A 102 -7.26 -10.84 2.67
C LYS A 102 -6.58 -9.56 3.16
N HIS A 103 -5.36 -9.68 3.65
CA HIS A 103 -4.60 -8.54 4.19
C HIS A 103 -4.01 -7.67 3.07
N ASP A 104 -3.57 -8.30 1.98
CA ASP A 104 -3.18 -7.58 0.76
C ASP A 104 -4.31 -6.73 0.21
N ILE A 105 -5.53 -7.28 0.11
CA ILE A 105 -6.71 -6.56 -0.37
C ILE A 105 -7.00 -5.34 0.52
N ILE A 106 -6.91 -5.50 1.84
CA ILE A 106 -7.11 -4.38 2.78
C ILE A 106 -6.05 -3.30 2.57
N LEU A 107 -4.78 -3.68 2.44
CA LEU A 107 -3.70 -2.72 2.22
C LEU A 107 -3.83 -2.02 0.86
N ILE A 108 -4.20 -2.75 -0.19
CA ILE A 108 -4.50 -2.18 -1.52
C ILE A 108 -5.65 -1.17 -1.44
N SER A 109 -6.73 -1.50 -0.73
CA SER A 109 -7.87 -0.59 -0.53
C SER A 109 -7.41 0.71 0.13
N LYS A 110 -6.61 0.61 1.20
CA LYS A 110 -6.10 1.78 1.93
C LYS A 110 -5.16 2.65 1.11
N VAL A 111 -4.29 2.04 0.31
CA VAL A 111 -3.41 2.77 -0.61
C VAL A 111 -4.22 3.48 -1.71
N GLU A 112 -5.30 2.89 -2.20
CA GLU A 112 -6.21 3.55 -3.14
C GLU A 112 -7.04 4.67 -2.50
N GLU A 113 -7.55 4.47 -1.29
CA GLU A 113 -8.21 5.52 -0.51
C GLU A 113 -7.28 6.74 -0.33
N LEU A 114 -6.02 6.49 0.03
CA LEU A 114 -5.00 7.55 0.15
C LEU A 114 -4.79 8.28 -1.18
N LYS A 115 -4.67 7.55 -2.28
CA LYS A 115 -4.52 8.14 -3.61
C LYS A 115 -5.69 9.07 -3.95
N VAL A 116 -6.92 8.63 -3.71
CA VAL A 116 -8.13 9.42 -3.95
C VAL A 116 -8.14 10.67 -3.07
N ALA A 117 -7.76 10.56 -1.79
CA ALA A 117 -7.65 11.69 -0.88
C ALA A 117 -6.62 12.72 -1.36
N LEU A 118 -5.43 12.28 -1.79
CA LEU A 118 -4.38 13.14 -2.34
C LEU A 118 -4.83 13.87 -3.62
N ASN A 119 -5.45 13.14 -4.56
CA ASN A 119 -5.98 13.76 -5.78
C ASN A 119 -7.08 14.78 -5.48
N SER A 120 -7.96 14.46 -4.53
CA SER A 120 -9.05 15.34 -4.10
C SER A 120 -8.51 16.62 -3.46
N TYR A 121 -7.51 16.50 -2.58
CA TYR A 121 -6.80 17.63 -1.99
C TYR A 121 -6.21 18.56 -3.06
N LEU A 122 -5.50 18.01 -4.05
CA LEU A 122 -4.88 18.80 -5.12
C LEU A 122 -5.91 19.49 -6.01
N LEU A 123 -7.06 18.86 -6.26
CA LEU A 123 -8.15 19.43 -7.06
C LEU A 123 -8.86 20.58 -6.33
N ILE A 124 -9.12 20.45 -5.03
CA ILE A 124 -9.70 21.53 -4.21
C ILE A 124 -8.75 22.73 -4.18
N TYR A 125 -7.45 22.49 -3.98
CA TYR A 125 -6.47 23.58 -3.95
C TYR A 125 -6.33 24.27 -5.31
N TYR A 126 -6.38 23.49 -6.41
CA TYR A 126 -6.43 24.05 -7.76
C TYR A 126 -7.66 24.92 -7.97
N CYS A 127 -8.85 24.42 -7.62
CA CYS A 127 -10.10 25.16 -7.69
C CYS A 127 -10.00 26.49 -6.91
N LYS A 128 -9.56 26.43 -5.65
CA LYS A 128 -9.36 27.61 -4.80
C LYS A 128 -8.42 28.63 -5.44
N ASN A 129 -7.24 28.22 -5.89
CA ASN A 129 -6.24 29.13 -6.44
C ASN A 129 -6.68 29.80 -7.74
N THR A 130 -7.41 29.06 -8.59
CA THR A 130 -7.87 29.60 -9.87
C THR A 130 -8.99 30.63 -9.68
N ILE A 131 -9.87 30.43 -8.69
CA ILE A 131 -11.03 31.31 -8.50
C ILE A 131 -10.72 32.50 -7.60
N LYS A 132 -9.80 32.37 -6.63
CA LYS A 132 -9.53 33.38 -5.58
C LYS A 132 -9.24 34.80 -6.10
N PHE A 133 -8.69 34.94 -7.29
CA PHE A 133 -8.27 36.24 -7.84
C PHE A 133 -9.22 36.80 -8.90
N ILE A 134 -10.28 36.09 -9.26
CA ILE A 134 -11.23 36.51 -10.30
C ILE A 134 -12.26 37.45 -9.67
N LYS A 135 -12.35 38.68 -10.18
CA LYS A 135 -13.29 39.70 -9.72
C LYS A 135 -14.54 39.84 -10.60
N ASN A 136 -14.47 39.37 -11.84
CA ASN A 136 -15.58 39.43 -12.80
C ASN A 136 -16.44 38.16 -12.69
N GLU A 137 -17.75 38.31 -12.50
CA GLU A 137 -18.69 37.19 -12.34
C GLU A 137 -18.78 36.30 -13.60
N GLU A 138 -18.74 36.90 -14.80
CA GLU A 138 -18.80 36.13 -16.05
C GLU A 138 -17.52 35.31 -16.26
N GLU A 139 -16.36 35.89 -15.98
CA GLU A 139 -15.07 35.21 -16.05
C GLU A 139 -14.97 34.09 -14.99
N LEU A 140 -15.55 34.31 -13.82
CA LEU A 140 -15.61 33.34 -12.73
C LEU A 140 -16.47 32.13 -13.11
N LEU A 141 -17.61 32.33 -13.78
CA LEU A 141 -18.45 31.24 -14.27
C LEU A 141 -17.74 30.41 -15.35
N ILE A 142 -17.11 31.06 -16.33
CA ILE A 142 -16.36 30.36 -17.40
C ILE A 142 -15.21 29.55 -16.81
N LYS A 143 -14.42 30.15 -15.91
CA LYS A 143 -13.29 29.47 -15.26
C LYS A 143 -13.75 28.35 -14.34
N PHE A 144 -14.87 28.51 -13.64
CA PHE A 144 -15.45 27.44 -12.84
C PHE A 144 -15.90 26.28 -13.72
N ASP A 145 -16.52 26.54 -14.87
CA ASP A 145 -16.94 25.49 -15.82
C ASP A 145 -15.75 24.67 -16.33
N GLU A 146 -14.65 25.34 -16.70
CA GLU A 146 -13.38 24.70 -17.07
C GLU A 146 -12.80 23.83 -15.93
N ILE A 147 -12.89 24.31 -14.68
CA ILE A 147 -12.43 23.56 -13.50
C ILE A 147 -13.27 22.29 -13.32
N ILE A 148 -14.60 22.37 -13.42
CA ILE A 148 -15.47 21.19 -13.28
C ILE A 148 -15.16 20.15 -14.35
N ASP A 149 -14.85 20.57 -15.58
CA ASP A 149 -14.41 19.65 -16.63
C ASP A 149 -13.06 18.99 -16.32
N SER A 150 -12.15 19.69 -15.65
CA SER A 150 -10.84 19.16 -15.25
C SER A 150 -10.88 18.18 -14.06
N ILE A 151 -11.98 18.17 -13.28
CA ILE A 151 -12.10 17.30 -12.10
C ILE A 151 -12.30 15.85 -12.55
N SER A 152 -11.39 14.97 -12.11
CA SER A 152 -11.45 13.52 -12.37
C SER A 152 -12.06 12.73 -11.21
N GLU A 153 -12.12 13.31 -10.01
CA GLU A 153 -12.53 12.63 -8.79
C GLU A 153 -14.02 12.89 -8.47
N LYS A 154 -14.83 11.83 -8.42
CA LYS A 154 -16.26 11.93 -8.09
C LYS A 154 -16.49 12.58 -6.73
N ARG A 155 -15.66 12.24 -5.74
CA ARG A 155 -15.74 12.71 -4.36
C ARG A 155 -15.72 14.23 -4.24
N VAL A 156 -14.94 14.91 -5.10
CA VAL A 156 -14.87 16.38 -5.12
C VAL A 156 -16.18 16.96 -5.65
N LEU A 157 -16.74 16.37 -6.71
CA LEU A 157 -18.03 16.81 -7.28
C LEU A 157 -19.18 16.59 -6.30
N GLU A 158 -19.18 15.47 -5.58
CA GLU A 158 -20.16 15.19 -4.53
C GLU A 158 -20.10 16.23 -3.41
N GLN A 159 -18.89 16.64 -3.00
CA GLN A 159 -18.73 17.72 -2.02
C GLN A 159 -19.26 19.05 -2.54
N PHE A 160 -19.02 19.38 -3.80
CA PHE A 160 -19.59 20.59 -4.40
C PHE A 160 -21.11 20.53 -4.48
N LEU A 161 -21.70 19.37 -4.77
CA LEU A 161 -23.15 19.23 -4.73
C LEU A 161 -23.70 19.38 -3.31
N ASN A 162 -23.11 18.71 -2.32
CA ASN A 162 -23.53 18.80 -0.92
C ASN A 162 -23.47 20.22 -0.34
N LEU A 163 -22.52 21.05 -0.80
CA LEU A 163 -22.46 22.46 -0.42
C LEU A 163 -23.60 23.31 -1.02
N GLY A 164 -24.15 22.90 -2.16
CA GLY A 164 -25.20 23.63 -2.87
C GLY A 164 -26.62 23.11 -2.61
N ILE A 165 -26.79 21.79 -2.48
CA ILE A 165 -28.05 21.10 -2.19
C ILE A 165 -27.69 19.89 -1.31
N ASN A 166 -28.32 19.76 -0.13
CA ASN A 166 -28.27 18.53 0.67
C ASN A 166 -29.02 17.41 -0.07
N THR A 167 -28.38 16.76 -1.05
CA THR A 167 -28.96 15.65 -1.80
C THR A 167 -28.48 14.32 -1.22
N GLU A 168 -29.39 13.60 -0.55
CA GLU A 168 -29.08 12.34 0.15
C GLU A 168 -28.73 11.14 -0.77
N ASN A 169 -28.82 11.28 -2.10
CA ASN A 169 -28.65 10.16 -3.05
C ASN A 169 -27.68 10.46 -4.21
N LEU A 170 -26.40 10.73 -3.90
CA LEU A 170 -25.35 10.97 -4.91
C LEU A 170 -24.56 9.71 -5.31
N ASN A 171 -24.59 8.66 -4.50
CA ASN A 171 -23.67 7.50 -4.61
C ASN A 171 -23.81 6.68 -5.91
N ASN A 172 -24.93 6.79 -6.64
CA ASN A 172 -25.17 6.01 -7.86
C ASN A 172 -24.89 6.77 -9.17
N MET A 173 -24.51 8.05 -9.10
CA MET A 173 -24.33 8.85 -10.31
C MET A 173 -22.98 8.63 -10.99
N SER A 174 -22.98 8.67 -12.31
CA SER A 174 -21.76 8.65 -13.11
C SER A 174 -20.99 9.98 -12.96
N LEU A 175 -19.68 9.97 -13.23
CA LEU A 175 -18.86 11.19 -13.16
C LEU A 175 -19.41 12.29 -14.09
N PHE A 176 -19.90 11.90 -15.27
CA PHE A 176 -20.47 12.83 -16.24
C PHE A 176 -21.77 13.48 -15.74
N GLU A 177 -22.66 12.70 -15.11
CA GLU A 177 -23.89 13.22 -14.50
C GLU A 177 -23.59 14.17 -13.34
N LEU A 178 -22.63 13.81 -12.48
CA LEU A 178 -22.18 14.68 -11.38
C LEU A 178 -21.64 16.02 -11.92
N LYS A 179 -20.81 16.00 -12.96
CA LYS A 179 -20.32 17.24 -13.61
C LYS A 179 -21.48 18.08 -14.12
N LYS A 180 -22.42 17.47 -14.83
CA LYS A 180 -23.58 18.19 -15.38
C LYS A 180 -24.43 18.82 -14.28
N GLN A 181 -24.68 18.12 -13.18
CA GLN A 181 -25.46 18.64 -12.06
C GLN A 181 -24.76 19.79 -11.35
N VAL A 182 -23.44 19.66 -11.10
CA VAL A 182 -22.64 20.75 -10.53
C VAL A 182 -22.73 21.97 -11.45
N LYS A 183 -22.47 21.81 -12.76
CA LYS A 183 -22.57 22.92 -13.72
C LYS A 183 -23.92 23.61 -13.67
N LEU A 184 -25.03 22.86 -13.73
CA LEU A 184 -26.38 23.41 -13.68
C LEU A 184 -26.67 24.19 -12.38
N LEU A 185 -26.23 23.66 -11.25
CA LEU A 185 -26.45 24.25 -9.93
C LEU A 185 -25.70 25.57 -9.76
N TYR A 186 -24.43 25.60 -10.17
CA TYR A 186 -23.56 26.76 -10.01
C TYR A 186 -23.76 27.82 -11.11
N LEU A 187 -24.23 27.44 -12.31
CA LEU A 187 -24.73 28.39 -13.31
C LEU A 187 -25.99 29.13 -12.83
N ALA A 188 -26.87 28.44 -12.10
CA ALA A 188 -28.09 29.04 -11.57
C ALA A 188 -27.84 29.95 -10.35
N ASN A 189 -26.71 29.80 -9.66
CA ASN A 189 -26.43 30.55 -8.43
C ASN A 189 -24.92 30.82 -8.22
N PRO A 190 -24.38 31.89 -8.84
CA PRO A 190 -22.95 32.25 -8.77
C PRO A 190 -22.45 32.52 -7.34
N VAL A 191 -23.36 32.89 -6.43
CA VAL A 191 -23.05 33.13 -5.01
C VAL A 191 -22.48 31.86 -4.34
N LEU A 192 -22.91 30.68 -4.78
CA LEU A 192 -22.41 29.40 -4.26
C LEU A 192 -20.93 29.17 -4.61
N ILE A 193 -20.43 29.75 -5.70
CA ILE A 193 -19.00 29.66 -6.06
C ILE A 193 -18.15 30.41 -5.02
N SER A 194 -18.63 31.57 -4.54
CA SER A 194 -17.97 32.30 -3.46
C SER A 194 -18.01 31.53 -2.13
N GLN A 195 -19.05 30.72 -1.91
CA GLN A 195 -19.17 29.83 -0.75
C GLN A 195 -18.19 28.65 -0.84
N ILE A 196 -17.94 28.08 -2.03
CA ILE A 196 -16.86 27.09 -2.23
C ILE A 196 -15.51 27.66 -1.78
N ILE A 197 -15.21 28.92 -2.10
CA ILE A 197 -13.92 29.51 -1.70
C ILE A 197 -13.81 29.57 -0.18
N LYS A 198 -14.88 29.96 0.52
CA LYS A 198 -14.91 30.01 2.00
C LYS A 198 -14.78 28.62 2.63
N GLU A 199 -15.50 27.63 2.07
CA GLU A 199 -15.50 26.25 2.56
C GLU A 199 -14.26 25.46 2.11
N SER A 200 -13.51 25.94 1.12
CA SER A 200 -12.34 25.25 0.58
C SER A 200 -11.27 25.05 1.65
N ASP A 201 -11.08 26.00 2.56
CA ASP A 201 -10.13 25.87 3.68
C ASP A 201 -10.53 24.76 4.64
N TYR A 202 -11.82 24.63 4.94
CA TYR A 202 -12.35 23.55 5.75
C TYR A 202 -12.17 22.19 5.05
N LEU A 203 -12.46 22.10 3.76
CA LEU A 203 -12.27 20.89 2.97
C LEU A 203 -10.80 20.47 2.87
N ILE A 204 -9.89 21.43 2.65
CA ILE A 204 -8.44 21.18 2.63
C ILE A 204 -7.98 20.57 3.95
N ASN A 205 -8.32 21.19 5.09
CA ASN A 205 -7.97 20.68 6.41
C ASN A 205 -8.60 19.29 6.66
N LYS A 206 -9.84 19.07 6.22
CA LYS A 206 -10.47 17.74 6.30
C LYS A 206 -9.67 16.67 5.55
N TYR A 207 -9.19 16.98 4.34
CA TYR A 207 -8.36 16.06 3.57
C TYR A 207 -6.97 15.86 4.17
N GLU A 208 -6.35 16.89 4.75
CA GLU A 208 -5.09 16.76 5.49
C GLU A 208 -5.20 15.76 6.64
N ASN A 209 -6.24 15.91 7.48
CA ASN A 209 -6.50 14.98 8.58
C ASN A 209 -6.78 13.55 8.10
N GLU A 210 -7.48 13.41 6.97
CA GLU A 210 -7.73 12.10 6.37
C GLU A 210 -6.46 11.44 5.82
N ILE A 211 -5.60 12.21 5.15
CA ILE A 211 -4.30 11.76 4.65
C ILE A 211 -3.43 11.27 5.81
N ASP A 212 -3.36 12.02 6.90
CA ASP A 212 -2.60 11.63 8.09
C ASP A 212 -3.14 10.35 8.75
N CYS A 213 -4.48 10.24 8.86
CA CYS A 213 -5.13 9.04 9.38
C CYS A 213 -4.83 7.81 8.50
N LEU A 214 -4.99 7.94 7.19
CA LEU A 214 -4.72 6.87 6.22
C LEU A 214 -3.24 6.45 6.23
N ASN A 215 -2.32 7.41 6.32
CA ASN A 215 -0.89 7.13 6.47
C ASN A 215 -0.59 6.32 7.73
N SER A 216 -1.22 6.67 8.86
CA SER A 216 -1.09 5.93 10.11
C SER A 216 -1.64 4.50 10.00
N GLU A 217 -2.81 4.34 9.37
CA GLU A 217 -3.40 3.02 9.14
C GLU A 217 -2.53 2.14 8.23
N ILE A 218 -2.03 2.70 7.13
CA ILE A 218 -1.11 2.03 6.21
C ILE A 218 0.16 1.60 6.94
N ASP A 219 0.70 2.43 7.83
CA ASP A 219 1.88 2.10 8.62
C ASP A 219 1.70 0.86 9.49
N VAL A 220 0.58 0.82 10.21
CA VAL A 220 0.25 -0.31 11.08
C VAL A 220 0.10 -1.58 10.22
N LEU A 221 -0.61 -1.50 9.11
CA LEU A 221 -0.81 -2.62 8.20
C LEU A 221 0.51 -3.13 7.60
N VAL A 222 1.34 -2.22 7.07
CA VAL A 222 2.64 -2.54 6.49
C VAL A 222 3.57 -3.14 7.55
N GLN A 223 3.59 -2.61 8.77
CA GLN A 223 4.42 -3.15 9.84
C GLN A 223 4.03 -4.59 10.18
N ILE A 224 2.72 -4.87 10.30
CA ILE A 224 2.20 -6.21 10.54
C ILE A 224 2.54 -7.14 9.38
N TYR A 225 2.32 -6.68 8.15
CA TYR A 225 2.56 -7.44 6.93
C TYR A 225 4.04 -7.84 6.80
N LEU A 226 4.95 -6.88 6.91
CA LEU A 226 6.39 -7.12 6.86
C LEU A 226 6.87 -8.05 7.98
N LYS A 227 6.25 -7.96 9.17
CA LYS A 227 6.56 -8.87 10.27
C LYS A 227 6.07 -10.28 10.01
N ALA A 228 4.88 -10.44 9.42
CA ALA A 228 4.34 -11.73 9.02
C ALA A 228 5.23 -12.41 7.97
N GLU A 229 5.66 -11.65 6.95
CA GLU A 229 6.57 -12.13 5.90
C GLU A 229 7.94 -12.53 6.44
N TRP A 230 8.47 -11.78 7.40
CA TRP A 230 9.70 -12.17 8.10
C TRP A 230 9.54 -13.47 8.89
N ILE A 231 8.40 -13.68 9.56
CA ILE A 231 8.11 -14.93 10.27
C ILE A 231 7.96 -16.08 9.29
N ARG A 232 7.28 -15.86 8.15
CA ARG A 232 7.14 -16.83 7.07
C ARG A 232 8.50 -17.29 6.57
N CYS A 233 9.40 -16.36 6.28
CA CYS A 233 10.79 -16.68 5.89
C CYS A 233 11.49 -17.56 6.94
N LYS A 234 11.32 -17.28 8.23
CA LYS A 234 11.91 -18.10 9.32
C LYS A 234 11.32 -19.49 9.43
N VAL A 235 10.01 -19.63 9.22
CA VAL A 235 9.34 -20.93 9.22
C VAL A 235 9.82 -21.73 8.02
N GLU A 236 9.81 -21.10 6.84
CA GLU A 236 10.15 -21.75 5.57
C GLU A 236 11.57 -22.28 5.50
N THR A 237 12.50 -21.56 6.15
CA THR A 237 13.92 -21.94 6.23
C THR A 237 14.20 -23.01 7.30
N ARG A 238 13.34 -23.16 8.32
CA ARG A 238 13.52 -24.14 9.40
C ARG A 238 12.93 -25.51 9.08
N ILE A 239 11.75 -25.56 8.43
CA ILE A 239 10.96 -26.80 8.27
C ILE A 239 10.96 -27.26 6.81
N TRP A 240 12.14 -27.36 6.20
CA TRP A 240 12.29 -27.99 4.88
C TRP A 240 12.16 -29.52 4.99
N PRO A 241 11.42 -30.20 4.09
CA PRO A 241 10.61 -29.68 2.97
C PRO A 241 9.15 -29.38 3.33
N TYR A 242 8.71 -29.68 4.56
CA TYR A 242 7.31 -29.61 4.99
C TYR A 242 6.95 -28.27 5.65
N ASN A 243 6.73 -27.24 4.85
CA ASN A 243 6.29 -25.95 5.36
C ASN A 243 4.76 -25.82 5.41
N ARG A 244 4.20 -25.67 6.61
CA ARG A 244 2.80 -25.23 6.82
C ARG A 244 2.80 -23.86 7.49
N PHE A 245 2.95 -22.79 6.71
CA PHE A 245 2.73 -21.44 7.20
C PHE A 245 1.25 -21.07 7.09
N ASN A 246 0.63 -20.73 8.22
CA ASN A 246 -0.72 -20.18 8.24
C ASN A 246 -0.65 -18.66 8.47
N GLU A 247 -0.82 -17.93 7.37
CA GLU A 247 -0.73 -16.48 7.32
C GLU A 247 -1.80 -15.80 8.18
N ASP A 248 -3.06 -16.19 8.01
CA ASP A 248 -4.20 -15.63 8.75
C ASP A 248 -4.03 -15.74 10.27
N LYS A 249 -3.57 -16.91 10.76
CA LYS A 249 -3.33 -17.11 12.20
C LYS A 249 -2.19 -16.22 12.70
N THR A 250 -1.15 -16.04 11.89
CA THR A 250 0.03 -15.25 12.24
C THR A 250 -0.32 -13.76 12.29
N ILE A 251 -1.05 -13.27 11.29
CA ILE A 251 -1.46 -11.86 11.22
C ILE A 251 -2.45 -11.52 12.33
N LYS A 252 -3.45 -12.38 12.61
CA LYS A 252 -4.36 -12.18 13.76
C LYS A 252 -3.60 -12.10 15.09
N LYS A 253 -2.56 -12.91 15.28
CA LYS A 253 -1.72 -12.85 16.48
C LYS A 253 -0.92 -11.54 16.56
N LEU A 254 -0.39 -11.07 15.43
CA LEU A 254 0.33 -9.80 15.35
C LEU A 254 -0.59 -8.62 15.65
N HIS A 255 -1.80 -8.56 15.06
CA HIS A 255 -2.79 -7.53 15.38
C HIS A 255 -3.07 -7.43 16.87
N LYS A 256 -3.33 -8.56 17.54
CA LYS A 256 -3.55 -8.58 18.99
C LYS A 256 -2.36 -8.05 19.78
N LYS A 257 -1.13 -8.40 19.37
CA LYS A 257 0.09 -7.94 20.03
C LYS A 257 0.31 -6.44 19.86
N TYR A 258 0.15 -5.94 18.63
CA TYR A 258 0.34 -4.52 18.33
C TYR A 258 -0.73 -3.64 18.99
N LYS A 259 -1.99 -4.10 19.03
CA LYS A 259 -3.07 -3.41 19.76
C LYS A 259 -2.75 -3.27 21.26
N LYS A 260 -2.29 -4.36 21.89
CA LYS A 260 -1.91 -4.35 23.31
C LYS A 260 -0.75 -3.39 23.62
N VAL A 261 0.28 -3.37 22.76
CA VAL A 261 1.43 -2.46 22.91
C VAL A 261 1.01 -1.00 22.72
N LEU A 262 0.03 -0.73 21.84
CA LEU A 262 -0.51 0.62 21.65
C LEU A 262 -1.28 1.08 22.89
N GLU A 263 -2.09 0.20 23.48
CA GLU A 263 -2.85 0.46 24.72
C GLU A 263 -1.93 0.68 25.93
N GLU A 264 -0.87 -0.12 26.08
CA GLU A 264 0.15 0.03 27.13
C GLU A 264 0.90 1.39 27.02
N LYS A 265 1.27 1.82 25.81
CA LYS A 265 1.91 3.12 25.58
C LYS A 265 1.02 4.33 25.88
N ILE A 266 -0.31 4.17 25.80
CA ILE A 266 -1.27 5.24 26.13
C ILE A 266 -1.46 5.34 27.65
N LEU A 267 -1.33 4.23 28.38
CA LEU A 267 -1.34 4.22 29.84
C LEU A 267 -0.05 4.80 30.45
N ASP A 268 1.12 4.55 29.85
CA ASP A 268 2.39 5.06 30.36
C ASP A 268 2.59 6.57 30.09
N ASN A 269 1.78 7.18 29.22
CA ASN A 269 1.82 8.61 28.87
C ASN A 269 0.70 9.44 29.53
N LYS A 270 -0.06 8.85 30.47
CA LYS A 270 -1.05 9.54 31.31
C LYS A 270 -0.54 9.63 32.74
#